data_AF-A0A386REY9-F1
#
_entry.id   AF-A0A386REY9-F1
#
_cell.length_a   1.000
_cell.length_b   1.000
_cell.length_c   1.000
_cell.angle_alpha   90.00
_cell.angle_beta   90.00
_cell.angle_gamma   90.00
#
_symmetry.space_group_name_H-M   'P 1'
#
loop_
_entity.id
_entity.type
_entity.pdbx_description
1 polymer ?
#
loop_
_entity_poly.entity_id
_entity_poly.type
_entity_poly.pdbx_seq_one_letter_code
_entity_poly.pdbx_strand_id
1 'polypeptide(L)' 'MSSFNNCIKFDLDIKEKNIVFKDYFYKMVQMKKHKIYEAELIQPACPYWLGSRNKNN' A
#
# COMPACT_ATOMS: atom_id res chain seq x y z
N MET A 1 23.56 -25.61 -16.90
CA MET A 1 23.73 -24.30 -16.23
C MET A 1 22.34 -23.79 -15.87
N SER A 2 21.86 -24.05 -14.66
CA SER A 2 20.60 -23.47 -14.18
C SER A 2 20.88 -22.05 -13.69
N SER A 3 20.26 -21.05 -14.29
CA SER A 3 20.26 -19.71 -13.70
C SER A 3 19.54 -19.81 -12.36
N PHE A 4 20.28 -19.65 -11.27
CA PHE A 4 19.69 -19.34 -9.99
C PHE A 4 19.10 -17.94 -10.13
N ASN A 5 17.87 -17.88 -10.64
CA ASN A 5 17.03 -16.70 -10.51
C ASN A 5 16.90 -16.47 -9.00
N ASN A 6 17.75 -15.59 -8.47
CA ASN A 6 17.71 -15.07 -7.11
C ASN A 6 16.45 -14.20 -6.97
N CYS A 7 15.28 -14.80 -7.13
CA CYS A 7 14.01 -14.22 -6.80
C CYS A 7 13.96 -14.15 -5.28
N ILE A 8 14.28 -12.99 -4.71
CA ILE A 8 14.03 -12.76 -3.30
C ILE A 8 12.51 -12.66 -3.15
N LYS A 9 11.91 -13.72 -2.63
CA LYS A 9 10.49 -13.76 -2.25
C LYS A 9 10.42 -13.26 -0.81
N PHE A 10 9.71 -12.16 -0.61
CA PHE A 10 9.39 -11.67 0.72
C PHE A 10 7.90 -11.88 0.92
N ASP A 11 7.54 -12.54 2.01
CA ASP A 11 6.15 -12.56 2.48
C ASP A 11 5.91 -11.26 3.23
N LEU A 12 5.06 -10.39 2.68
CA LEU A 12 4.58 -9.22 3.40
C LEU A 12 3.44 -9.70 4.32
N ASP A 13 3.70 -9.82 5.62
CA ASP A 13 2.67 -10.08 6.63
C ASP A 13 1.84 -8.80 6.86
N ILE A 14 1.04 -8.44 5.86
CA ILE A 14 0.04 -7.38 5.98
C ILE A 14 -1.18 -7.97 6.66
N LYS A 15 -1.34 -7.67 7.95
CA LYS A 15 -2.51 -8.08 8.74
C LYS A 15 -3.78 -7.28 8.39
N GLU A 16 -3.61 -6.12 7.76
CA GLU A 16 -4.69 -5.22 7.38
C GLU A 16 -5.35 -5.67 6.08
N LYS A 17 -6.55 -6.24 6.19
CA LYS A 17 -7.32 -6.77 5.05
C LYS A 17 -7.76 -5.68 4.07
N ASN A 18 -7.68 -4.43 4.49
CA ASN A 18 -8.08 -3.27 3.71
C ASN A 18 -6.97 -2.76 2.77
N ILE A 19 -5.76 -3.32 2.81
CA ILE A 19 -4.69 -2.93 1.88
C ILE A 19 -4.77 -3.79 0.61
N VAL A 20 -4.97 -3.16 -0.53
CA VAL A 20 -5.07 -3.79 -1.85
C VAL A 20 -3.90 -3.34 -2.72
N PHE A 21 -3.10 -4.29 -3.22
CA PHE A 21 -2.05 -4.00 -4.20
C PHE A 21 -2.66 -3.76 -5.58
N LYS A 22 -2.30 -2.64 -6.21
CA LYS A 22 -2.84 -2.25 -7.51
C LYS A 22 -1.86 -2.52 -8.65
N ASP A 23 -0.63 -2.05 -8.52
CA ASP A 23 0.35 -2.08 -9.60
C ASP A 23 1.79 -2.05 -9.07
N TYR A 24 2.77 -2.15 -9.96
CA TYR A 24 4.16 -1.85 -9.69
C TYR A 24 4.79 -1.09 -10.84
N PHE A 25 5.76 -0.23 -10.52
CA PHE A 25 6.53 0.50 -11.52
C PHE A 25 7.99 0.65 -11.07
N TYR A 26 8.86 1.01 -12.01
CA TYR A 26 10.26 1.31 -11.68
C TYR A 26 10.45 2.81 -11.49
N LYS A 27 11.13 3.21 -10.41
CA LYS A 27 11.46 4.60 -10.10
C LYS A 27 12.94 4.73 -9.79
N MET A 28 13.56 5.80 -10.26
CA MET A 28 14.91 6.18 -9.82
C MET A 28 14.83 6.93 -8.49
N VAL A 29 15.51 6.41 -7.47
CA VAL A 29 15.64 7.05 -6.14
C VAL A 29 17.12 7.01 -5.78
N GLN A 30 17.70 8.17 -5.45
CA GLN A 30 19.14 8.30 -5.14
C GLN A 30 20.05 7.64 -6.20
N MET A 31 19.78 7.93 -7.48
CA MET A 31 20.50 7.35 -8.64
C MET A 31 20.44 5.82 -8.77
N LYS A 32 19.58 5.13 -8.01
CA LYS A 32 19.36 3.68 -8.12
C LYS A 32 17.94 3.38 -8.60
N LYS A 33 17.80 2.38 -9.46
CA LYS A 33 16.50 1.91 -9.98
C LYS A 33 15.84 1.00 -8.95
N HIS A 34 14.67 1.40 -8.46
CA HIS A 34 13.88 0.66 -7.49
C HIS A 34 12.59 0.18 -8.13
N LYS A 35 12.17 -1.04 -7.80
CA LYS A 35 10.82 -1.53 -8.10
C LYS A 35 9.90 -1.09 -6.97
N ILE A 36 8.94 -0.23 -7.29
CA ILE A 36 7.96 0.32 -6.35
C ILE A 36 6.66 -0.46 -6.54
N TYR A 37 6.07 -0.92 -5.44
CA TYR A 37 4.77 -1.57 -5.43
C TYR A 37 3.74 -0.58 -4.87
N GLU A 38 2.66 -0.36 -5.60
CA GLU A 38 1.59 0.54 -5.21
C GLU A 38 0.47 -0.25 -4.55
N ALA A 39 0.02 0.24 -3.39
CA ALA A 39 -1.09 -0.32 -2.66
C ALA A 39 -2.03 0.78 -2.17
N GLU A 40 -3.32 0.50 -2.16
CA GLU A 40 -4.36 1.37 -1.64
C GLU A 40 -4.87 0.82 -0.31
N LEU A 41 -5.00 1.68 0.70
CA LEU A 41 -5.68 1.36 1.95
C LEU A 41 -7.15 1.79 1.84
N ILE A 42 -8.04 0.81 1.75
CA ILE A 42 -9.49 1.01 1.67
C ILE A 42 -10.06 1.16 3.08
N GLN A 43 -10.08 2.38 3.61
CA GLN A 43 -10.75 2.63 4.88
C GLN A 43 -12.26 2.77 4.64
N PRO A 44 -13.13 2.10 5.43
CA PRO A 44 -14.55 2.44 5.44
C PRO A 44 -14.70 3.91 5.82
N ALA A 45 -15.73 4.58 5.29
CA ALA A 45 -15.98 5.99 5.55
C ALA A 45 -15.84 6.30 7.05
N CYS A 46 -14.91 7.18 7.40
CA CYS A 46 -14.62 7.49 8.81
C CYS A 46 -15.87 8.17 9.42
N PRO A 47 -16.52 7.57 10.44
CA PRO A 47 -17.76 8.11 11.01
C PRO A 47 -17.54 9.43 11.77
N TYR A 48 -16.29 9.84 12.00
CA TYR A 48 -15.97 11.06 12.76
C TYR A 48 -16.44 12.35 12.06
N TRP A 49 -16.75 12.30 10.76
CA TRP A 49 -17.22 13.46 10.00
C TRP A 49 -18.74 13.72 10.12
N LEU A 50 -19.50 12.82 10.77
CA LEU A 50 -20.95 12.99 11.01
C LEU A 50 -21.29 13.61 12.37
N GLY A 51 -20.32 13.84 13.25
CA GLY A 51 -20.55 14.24 14.65
C GLY A 51 -20.52 15.74 14.96
N SER A 52 -20.25 16.63 14.00
CA SER A 52 -20.04 18.06 14.27
C SER A 52 -21.12 18.99 13.72
N ARG A 53 -22.25 18.47 13.20
CA ARG A 53 -23.44 19.29 12.90
C ARG A 53 -24.47 19.12 14.01
N ASN A 54 -24.85 20.25 14.60
CA ASN A 54 -25.89 20.49 15.62
C ASN A 54 -25.49 20.28 17.09
N LYS A 55 -24.90 21.34 17.66
CA LYS A 55 -25.30 21.84 18.99
C LYS A 55 -25.60 23.34 18.92
N ASN A 56 -26.63 23.70 18.14
CA ASN A 56 -27.38 24.93 18.36
C ASN A 56 -28.70 24.51 19.00
N ASN A 57 -28.76 24.52 20.33
CA ASN A 57 -29.98 24.76 21.09
C ASN A 57 -29.59 25.22 22.49
#